data_AF-A0A2V7FYA4-F1
#
_entry.id   AF-A0A2V7FYA4-F1
#
_cell.length_a   1.000
_cell.length_b   1.000
_cell.length_c   1.000
_cell.angle_alpha   90.00
_cell.angle_beta   90.00
_cell.angle_gamma   90.00
#
_symmetry.space_group_name_H-M   'P 1'
#
loop_
_entity.id
_entity.type
_entity.pdbx_description
1 polymer ?
#
loop_
_entity_poly.entity_id
_entity_poly.type
_entity_poly.pdbx_seq_one_letter_code
_entity_poly.pdbx_strand_id
1 'polypeptide(L)'
;ESEAKKQGMQIVLKEGYSAQAADLSSLVTKLRAARPDVLFHTGYNPDINLFLRQSKEQGLRVKAYVGHGAGHSQLDKLKEAFGTEVEGFHTVDPPASQLIDVKQLKPGVGELTQEMVRRYKSFEP
;
A
#
# COMPACT_ATOMS: atom_id res chain seq x y z
N GLU A 1 -12.02 12.69 2.10
CA GLU A 1 -13.46 12.81 2.46
C GLU A 1 -14.24 13.76 1.58
N SER A 2 -13.86 15.05 1.51
CA SER A 2 -14.57 16.01 0.65
C SER A 2 -14.67 15.51 -0.78
N GLU A 3 -13.59 14.93 -1.32
CA GLU A 3 -13.59 14.41 -2.69
C GLU A 3 -14.50 13.19 -2.83
N ALA A 4 -14.40 12.20 -1.93
CA ALA A 4 -15.29 11.05 -1.92
C ALA A 4 -16.78 11.45 -1.93
N LYS A 5 -17.16 12.45 -1.11
CA LYS A 5 -18.54 12.98 -1.09
C LYS A 5 -18.92 13.65 -2.41
N LYS A 6 -18.03 14.46 -3.00
CA LYS A 6 -18.26 15.09 -4.32
C LYS A 6 -18.47 14.06 -5.43
N GLN A 7 -17.73 12.95 -5.36
CA GLN A 7 -17.82 11.84 -6.29
C GLN A 7 -18.98 10.87 -5.99
N GLY A 8 -19.84 11.18 -5.01
CA GLY A 8 -21.01 10.36 -4.66
C GLY A 8 -20.67 9.06 -3.92
N MET A 9 -19.45 8.91 -3.41
CA MET A 9 -19.04 7.73 -2.66
C MET A 9 -19.57 7.78 -1.22
N GLN A 10 -19.98 6.63 -0.71
CA GLN A 10 -20.41 6.46 0.68
C GLN A 10 -19.24 5.98 1.56
N ILE A 11 -18.93 6.75 2.60
CA ILE A 11 -17.93 6.35 3.60
C ILE A 11 -18.64 5.49 4.65
N VAL A 12 -18.47 4.17 4.55
CA VAL A 12 -19.15 3.20 5.43
C VAL A 12 -18.38 2.93 6.73
N LEU A 13 -17.07 3.18 6.76
CA LEU A 13 -16.23 3.09 7.95
C LEU A 13 -15.06 4.07 7.82
N LYS A 14 -14.74 4.76 8.91
CA LYS A 14 -13.52 5.57 9.06
C LYS A 14 -12.96 5.31 10.44
N GLU A 15 -11.83 4.62 10.50
CA GLU A 15 -11.20 4.24 11.75
C GLU A 15 -9.69 4.28 11.59
N GLY A 16 -9.00 4.84 12.57
CA GLY A 16 -7.54 4.78 12.67
C GLY A 16 -7.12 3.73 13.69
N TYR A 17 -5.89 3.26 13.56
CA TYR A 17 -5.28 2.32 14.50
C TYR A 17 -3.84 2.76 14.80
N SER A 18 -3.26 2.25 15.88
CA SER A 18 -1.85 2.52 16.22
C SER A 18 -0.93 1.75 15.29
N ALA A 19 0.10 2.38 14.74
CA ALA A 19 1.13 1.69 13.97
C ALA A 19 1.91 0.65 14.80
N GLN A 20 1.79 0.69 16.14
CA GLN A 20 2.35 -0.30 17.07
C GLN A 20 1.30 -1.31 17.56
N ALA A 21 0.11 -1.35 16.96
CA ALA A 21 -0.91 -2.32 17.31
C ALA A 21 -0.39 -3.75 17.09
N ALA A 22 -0.52 -4.61 18.10
CA ALA A 22 -0.18 -6.02 18.00
C ALA A 22 -1.28 -6.86 17.35
N ASP A 23 -2.51 -6.32 17.30
CA ASP A 23 -3.69 -6.97 16.75
C ASP A 23 -4.64 -5.94 16.12
N LEU A 24 -5.10 -6.22 14.90
CA LEU A 24 -6.07 -5.44 14.13
C LEU A 24 -7.36 -6.24 13.87
N SER A 25 -7.56 -7.37 14.57
CA SER A 25 -8.68 -8.28 14.34
C SER A 25 -10.05 -7.61 14.46
N SER A 26 -10.21 -6.72 15.44
CA SER A 26 -11.43 -5.94 15.66
C SER A 26 -11.74 -5.01 14.48
N LEU A 27 -10.72 -4.35 13.92
CA LEU A 27 -10.88 -3.50 12.74
C LEU A 27 -11.34 -4.32 11.53
N VAL A 28 -10.72 -5.48 11.31
CA VAL A 28 -11.10 -6.40 10.22
C VAL A 28 -12.54 -6.89 10.39
N THR A 29 -12.96 -7.20 11.62
CA THR A 29 -14.35 -7.59 11.92
C THR A 29 -15.34 -6.48 11.56
N LYS A 30 -15.04 -5.23 11.93
CA LYS A 30 -15.86 -4.06 11.57
C LYS A 30 -15.92 -3.85 10.06
N LEU A 31 -14.79 -3.96 9.36
CA LEU A 31 -14.75 -3.86 7.90
C LEU A 31 -15.62 -4.92 7.23
N ARG A 32 -15.57 -6.17 7.69
CA ARG A 32 -16.43 -7.23 7.17
C ARG A 32 -17.92 -6.94 7.40
N ALA A 33 -18.29 -6.41 8.56
CA ALA A 33 -19.66 -6.03 8.85
C ALA A 33 -20.13 -4.86 7.97
N ALA A 34 -19.26 -3.88 7.72
CA ALA A 34 -19.54 -2.73 6.87
C ALA A 34 -19.61 -3.06 5.37
N ARG A 35 -18.99 -4.17 4.93
CA ARG A 35 -18.93 -4.63 3.53
C ARG A 35 -18.50 -3.53 2.54
N PRO A 36 -17.35 -2.86 2.74
CA PRO A 36 -16.90 -1.85 1.80
C PRO A 36 -16.57 -2.46 0.43
N ASP A 37 -16.96 -1.78 -0.64
CA ASP A 37 -16.52 -2.14 -1.99
C ASP A 37 -15.03 -1.81 -2.22
N VAL A 38 -14.58 -0.68 -1.67
CA VAL A 38 -13.21 -0.15 -1.81
C VAL A 38 -12.63 0.10 -0.43
N LEU A 39 -11.41 -0.36 -0.20
CA LEU A 39 -10.64 -0.07 1.01
C LEU A 39 -9.51 0.91 0.67
N PHE A 40 -9.46 2.04 1.39
CA PHE A 40 -8.31 2.93 1.38
C PHE A 40 -7.53 2.76 2.68
N HIS A 41 -6.32 2.19 2.60
CA HIS A 41 -5.54 1.78 3.77
C HIS A 41 -4.22 2.52 3.86
N THR A 42 -3.91 3.06 5.03
CA THR A 42 -2.70 3.83 5.31
C THR A 42 -1.90 3.12 6.39
N GLY A 43 -0.63 2.83 6.15
CA GLY A 43 0.21 2.12 7.12
C GLY A 43 1.68 2.05 6.73
N TYR A 44 2.49 1.47 7.61
CA TYR A 44 3.88 1.12 7.35
C TYR A 44 4.01 -0.40 7.15
N ASN A 45 5.20 -0.89 6.75
CA ASN A 45 5.37 -2.32 6.46
C ASN A 45 4.90 -3.25 7.59
N PRO A 46 5.24 -3.03 8.87
CA PRO A 46 4.86 -3.97 9.92
C PRO A 46 3.35 -4.09 10.10
N ASP A 47 2.63 -2.96 10.12
CA ASP A 47 1.18 -2.93 10.34
C ASP A 47 0.39 -3.27 9.07
N ILE A 48 0.89 -2.92 7.88
CA ILE A 48 0.32 -3.42 6.61
C ILE A 48 0.39 -4.95 6.58
N ASN A 49 1.55 -5.53 6.91
CA ASN A 49 1.71 -6.98 6.92
C ASN A 49 0.77 -7.66 7.92
N LEU A 50 0.66 -7.08 9.12
CA LEU A 50 -0.29 -7.55 10.14
C LEU A 50 -1.73 -7.48 9.63
N PHE A 51 -2.14 -6.34 9.07
CA PHE A 51 -3.48 -6.11 8.57
C PHE A 51 -3.85 -7.08 7.45
N LEU A 52 -2.97 -7.27 6.45
CA LEU A 52 -3.24 -8.14 5.32
C LEU A 52 -3.35 -9.61 5.75
N ARG A 53 -2.46 -10.07 6.64
CA ARG A 53 -2.53 -11.42 7.21
C ARG A 53 -3.86 -11.65 7.95
N GLN A 54 -4.24 -10.75 8.85
CA GLN A 54 -5.48 -10.92 9.62
C GLN A 54 -6.74 -10.73 8.76
N SER A 55 -6.68 -9.87 7.75
CA SER A 55 -7.73 -9.74 6.73
C SER A 55 -7.96 -11.04 5.99
N LYS A 56 -6.88 -11.71 5.58
CA LYS A 56 -6.93 -13.02 4.93
C LYS A 56 -7.49 -14.10 5.85
N GLU A 57 -7.00 -14.18 7.09
CA GLU A 57 -7.46 -15.15 8.10
C GLU A 57 -8.97 -15.03 8.38
N GLN A 58 -9.50 -13.80 8.38
CA GLN A 58 -10.93 -13.54 8.62
C GLN A 58 -11.78 -13.50 7.34
N GLY A 59 -11.18 -13.69 6.16
CA GLY A 59 -11.89 -13.69 4.89
C GLY A 59 -12.45 -12.32 4.49
N LEU A 60 -11.79 -11.21 4.86
CA LEU A 60 -12.14 -9.90 4.32
C LEU A 60 -11.84 -9.89 2.81
N ARG A 61 -12.84 -9.48 2.01
CA ARG A 61 -12.71 -9.29 0.57
C ARG A 61 -13.30 -7.95 0.19
N VAL A 62 -12.60 -7.23 -0.67
CA VAL A 62 -13.02 -5.95 -1.26
C VAL A 62 -12.82 -6.01 -2.76
N LYS A 63 -13.56 -5.20 -3.52
CA LYS A 63 -13.41 -5.13 -4.98
C LYS A 63 -12.15 -4.39 -5.40
N ALA A 64 -11.74 -3.39 -4.61
CA ALA A 64 -10.49 -2.68 -4.81
C ALA A 64 -9.80 -2.38 -3.49
N TYR A 65 -8.50 -2.62 -3.45
CA TYR A 65 -7.61 -2.22 -2.37
C TYR A 65 -6.73 -1.08 -2.85
N VAL A 66 -6.76 0.04 -2.14
CA VAL A 66 -5.96 1.23 -2.43
C VAL A 66 -5.10 1.56 -1.21
N GLY A 67 -3.79 1.39 -1.36
CA GLY A 67 -2.80 1.79 -0.39
C GLY A 67 -2.48 3.28 -0.46
N HIS A 68 -2.22 3.89 0.69
CA HIS A 68 -1.63 5.22 0.77
C HIS A 68 -0.11 5.11 0.93
N GLY A 69 0.60 5.16 -0.19
CA GLY A 69 2.07 5.27 -0.25
C GLY A 69 2.86 4.47 0.79
N ALA A 70 4.02 5.01 1.19
CA ALA A 70 4.87 4.43 2.23
C ALA A 70 5.12 2.92 2.02
N GLY A 71 4.63 2.06 2.91
CA GLY A 71 4.80 0.61 2.76
C GLY A 71 4.07 0.02 1.54
N HIS A 72 2.98 0.66 1.10
CA HIS A 72 2.28 0.28 -0.14
C HIS A 72 3.05 0.62 -1.42
N SER A 73 4.09 1.45 -1.33
CA SER A 73 4.97 1.79 -2.46
C SER A 73 6.18 0.88 -2.57
N GLN A 74 6.46 0.08 -1.53
CA GLN A 74 7.51 -0.94 -1.53
C GLN A 74 6.95 -2.22 -2.17
N LEU A 75 6.60 -2.12 -3.45
CA LEU A 75 5.91 -3.16 -4.22
C LEU A 75 6.72 -4.47 -4.29
N ASP A 76 8.04 -4.36 -4.32
CA ASP A 76 8.97 -5.49 -4.24
C ASP A 76 8.80 -6.24 -2.91
N LYS A 77 8.82 -5.54 -1.77
CA LYS A 77 8.64 -6.15 -0.45
C LYS A 77 7.25 -6.72 -0.23
N LEU A 78 6.22 -6.03 -0.72
CA LEU A 78 4.85 -6.56 -0.66
C LEU A 78 4.70 -7.85 -1.45
N LYS A 79 5.28 -7.91 -2.66
CA LYS A 79 5.29 -9.12 -3.48
C LYS A 79 6.10 -10.24 -2.85
N GLU A 80 7.23 -9.93 -2.22
CA GLU A 80 8.03 -10.90 -1.47
C GLU A 80 7.22 -11.52 -0.32
N ALA A 81 6.46 -10.70 0.42
CA ALA A 81 5.69 -11.15 1.57
C ALA A 81 4.38 -11.89 1.20
N PHE A 82 3.69 -11.47 0.14
CA PHE A 82 2.32 -11.92 -0.16
C PHE A 82 2.13 -12.53 -1.56
N GLY A 83 3.16 -12.54 -2.40
CA GLY A 83 3.10 -13.12 -3.74
C GLY A 83 1.99 -12.51 -4.60
N THR A 84 1.16 -13.37 -5.20
CA THR A 84 0.06 -12.96 -6.08
C THR A 84 -1.15 -12.38 -5.36
N GLU A 85 -1.21 -12.45 -4.02
CA GLU A 85 -2.36 -11.97 -3.25
C GLU A 85 -2.52 -10.45 -3.25
N VAL A 86 -1.43 -9.75 -3.56
CA VAL A 86 -1.40 -8.28 -3.68
C VAL A 86 -1.44 -7.82 -5.14
N GLU A 87 -1.62 -8.75 -6.10
CA GLU A 87 -1.87 -8.36 -7.49
C GLU A 87 -3.19 -7.60 -7.61
N GLY A 88 -3.18 -6.50 -8.37
CA GLY A 88 -4.33 -5.60 -8.50
C GLY A 88 -4.51 -4.63 -7.32
N PHE A 89 -3.62 -4.64 -6.33
CA PHE A 89 -3.55 -3.54 -5.36
C PHE A 89 -3.10 -2.27 -6.08
N HIS A 90 -3.75 -1.16 -5.74
CA HIS A 90 -3.39 0.16 -6.21
C HIS A 90 -2.70 0.92 -5.08
N THR A 91 -1.78 1.82 -5.41
CA THR A 91 -1.19 2.74 -4.42
C THR A 91 -1.24 4.17 -4.96
N VAL A 92 -1.52 5.11 -4.06
CA VAL A 92 -1.50 6.54 -4.36
C VAL A 92 -0.14 7.09 -3.95
N ASP A 93 0.87 6.80 -4.77
CA ASP A 93 2.25 7.28 -4.63
C ASP A 93 2.96 7.11 -5.99
N PRO A 94 3.91 7.97 -6.38
CA PRO A 94 4.72 7.69 -7.56
C PRO A 94 5.51 6.39 -7.37
N PRO A 95 5.70 5.61 -8.45
CA PRO A 95 6.54 4.42 -8.39
C PRO A 95 7.96 4.80 -7.97
N ALA A 96 8.60 3.94 -7.18
CA ALA A 96 9.97 4.16 -6.78
C ALA A 96 10.86 4.26 -8.03
N SER A 97 11.76 5.25 -8.04
CA SER A 97 12.55 5.62 -9.24
C SER A 97 13.30 4.45 -9.88
N GLN A 98 13.78 3.50 -9.07
CA GLN A 98 14.47 2.30 -9.52
C GLN A 98 13.57 1.27 -10.26
N LEU A 99 12.25 1.41 -10.18
CA LEU A 99 11.26 0.56 -10.84
C LEU A 99 10.76 1.15 -12.17
N ILE A 100 11.17 2.36 -12.53
CA ILE A 100 10.70 3.06 -13.73
C ILE A 100 11.58 2.68 -14.93
N ASP A 101 10.96 2.43 -16.09
CA ASP A 101 11.70 2.24 -17.34
C ASP A 101 12.44 3.54 -17.72
N VAL A 102 13.76 3.52 -17.62
CA VAL A 102 14.64 4.67 -17.89
C VAL A 102 14.47 5.22 -19.31
N LYS A 103 14.00 4.42 -20.27
CA LYS A 103 13.75 4.86 -21.65
C LYS A 103 12.59 5.84 -21.76
N GLN A 104 11.70 5.86 -20.77
CA GLN A 104 10.54 6.76 -20.72
C GLN A 104 10.87 8.08 -20.00
N LEU A 105 12.09 8.23 -19.50
CA LEU A 105 12.51 9.40 -18.73
C LEU A 105 13.14 10.48 -19.62
N LYS A 106 13.13 11.72 -19.14
CA LYS A 106 13.88 12.81 -19.78
C LYS A 106 15.39 12.48 -19.77
N PRO A 107 16.17 12.92 -20.78
CA PRO A 107 17.61 12.73 -20.82
C PRO A 107 18.29 13.17 -19.50
N GLY A 108 19.21 12.35 -18.97
CA GLY A 108 19.95 12.62 -17.73
C GLY A 108 19.27 12.12 -16.45
N VAL A 109 17.97 11.84 -16.47
CA VAL A 109 17.23 11.39 -15.26
C VAL A 109 17.52 9.92 -14.94
N GLY A 110 17.69 9.08 -15.97
CA GLY A 110 18.02 7.67 -15.78
C GLY A 110 19.40 7.49 -15.14
N GLU A 111 20.39 8.24 -15.60
CA GLU A 111 21.76 8.24 -15.09
C GLU A 111 21.80 8.76 -13.65
N LEU A 112 21.09 9.85 -13.35
CA LEU A 112 20.96 10.37 -11.99
C LEU A 112 20.34 9.35 -11.04
N THR A 113 19.28 8.68 -11.48
CA THR A 113 18.61 7.63 -10.70
C THR A 113 19.55 6.46 -10.42
N GLN A 114 20.27 5.98 -11.45
CA GLN A 114 21.24 4.90 -11.30
C GLN A 114 22.38 5.27 -10.33
N GLU A 115 22.90 6.49 -10.42
CA GLU A 115 23.96 6.96 -9.53
C GLU A 115 23.49 7.07 -8.08
N MET A 116 22.27 7.58 -7.85
CA MET A 116 21.65 7.61 -6.52
C MET A 116 21.51 6.18 -5.96
N VAL A 117 20.96 5.23 -6.73
CA VAL A 117 20.80 3.83 -6.29
C VAL A 117 22.16 3.20 -5.98
N ARG A 118 23.17 3.44 -6.82
CA ARG A 118 24.53 2.91 -6.62
C ARG A 118 25.12 3.41 -5.30
N ARG A 119 25.03 4.71 -5.02
CA ARG A 119 25.50 5.28 -3.75
C ARG A 119 24.73 4.75 -2.56
N TYR A 120 23.40 4.70 -2.65
CA TYR A 120 22.56 4.16 -1.59
C TYR A 120 22.97 2.74 -1.18
N LYS A 121 23.15 1.84 -2.16
CA LYS A 121 23.59 0.46 -1.91
C LYS A 121 25.00 0.35 -1.33
N SER A 122 25.87 1.33 -1.54
CA SER A 122 27.19 1.35 -0.91
C SER A 122 27.17 1.84 0.55
N PHE A 123 26.07 2.46 0.97
CA PHE A 123 25.84 2.92 2.35
C PHE A 123 25.02 1.93 3.19
N GLU A 124 24.22 1.05 2.57
CA GLU A 124 23.59 -0.07 3.28
C GLU A 124 24.67 -1.09 3.68
N PRO A 125 24.89 -1.35 4.98
CA PRO A 125 25.83 -2.36 5.46
C PRO A 125 25.38 -3.80 5.17
#